data_AF-A0A1Q9DC51-F1
#
_entry.id   AF-A0A1Q9DC51-F1
#
_cell.length_a   1.000
_cell.length_b   1.000
_cell.length_c   1.000
_cell.angle_alpha   90.00
_cell.angle_beta   90.00
_cell.angle_gamma   90.00
#
_symmetry.space_group_name_H-M   'P 1'
#
loop_
_entity.id
_entity.type
_entity.pdbx_description
1 polymer ?
#
loop_
_entity_poly.entity_id
_entity_poly.type
_entity_poly.pdbx_seq_one_letter_code
_entity_poly.pdbx_strand_id
1 'polypeptide(L)'
;MSFISRAHVQLEVQEDALLATNISSNPVYVEGEALGRNESRKLRPKQVGIALPSLSPMSAMDTIMLQHWKLVIAVVVSLAVITGCLVELVKQQLISWVDRQPWRSRMIPLQRNMMHNFGYSKSTTADETVIVDCYCFVIAICSHHLVMSLALTPVVVLGWDSAGSVGQFLFYAGAVGDLAYSTYDSVQITLRAFFPVSFKCLGVQLPRKYFIVMVCLHHMLSIMLTLPMILYYPTLRALHVLMWSLLVAGGICYLLSCYKFSLDTQSSLRDFLRYKAASNHQSKGSV
;
A
#
# COMPACT_ATOMS: atom_id res chain seq x y z
N MET A 1 -11.11 9.03 -15.50
CA MET A 1 -11.36 10.45 -15.86
C MET A 1 -10.01 11.14 -15.99
N SER A 2 -9.54 11.43 -17.20
CA SER A 2 -8.33 12.23 -17.40
C SER A 2 -8.73 13.70 -17.44
N PHE A 3 -8.54 14.41 -16.32
CA PHE A 3 -8.89 15.84 -16.22
C PHE A 3 -7.94 16.75 -16.99
N ILE A 4 -6.87 16.19 -17.56
CA ILE A 4 -5.83 16.93 -18.27
C ILE A 4 -5.81 16.49 -19.76
N SER A 5 -6.41 17.29 -20.65
CA SER A 5 -6.14 17.30 -22.11
C SER A 5 -4.62 17.30 -22.38
N ARG A 6 -4.18 16.68 -23.49
CA ARG A 6 -2.76 16.68 -23.90
C ARG A 6 -2.21 18.09 -24.14
N ALA A 7 -3.09 19.07 -24.35
CA ALA A 7 -2.72 20.48 -24.46
C ALA A 7 -3.80 21.34 -23.75
N HIS A 8 -3.38 22.18 -22.79
CA HIS A 8 -4.29 23.10 -22.08
C HIS A 8 -4.03 24.55 -22.37
N VAL A 9 -2.75 24.92 -22.45
CA VAL A 9 -2.34 26.31 -22.63
C VAL A 9 -1.37 26.36 -23.79
N GLN A 10 -1.64 27.25 -24.74
CA GLN A 10 -0.68 27.67 -25.74
C GLN A 10 0.00 28.94 -25.24
N LEU A 11 1.32 28.98 -25.30
CA LEU A 11 2.11 30.14 -24.95
C LEU A 11 2.65 30.77 -26.23
N GLU A 12 2.37 32.05 -26.44
CA GLU A 12 2.84 32.82 -27.59
C GLU A 12 3.67 34.00 -27.11
N VAL A 13 4.87 34.18 -27.69
CA VAL A 13 5.74 35.32 -27.39
C VAL A 13 5.33 36.47 -28.30
N GLN A 14 4.88 37.57 -27.71
CA GLN A 14 4.69 38.86 -28.37
C GLN A 14 5.82 39.82 -27.94
N GLU A 15 6.07 40.88 -28.71
CA GLU A 15 7.29 41.72 -28.67
C GLU A 15 7.82 42.07 -27.26
N ASP A 16 6.94 42.29 -26.29
CA ASP A 16 7.29 42.63 -24.90
C ASP A 16 6.66 41.69 -23.85
N ALA A 17 6.08 40.56 -24.26
CA ALA A 17 5.22 39.77 -23.39
C ALA A 17 5.04 38.30 -23.77
N LEU A 18 4.60 37.49 -22.80
CA LEU A 18 4.14 36.13 -23.04
C LEU A 18 2.63 36.08 -22.91
N LEU A 19 1.93 35.62 -23.94
CA LEU A 19 0.47 35.45 -23.96
C LEU A 19 0.15 33.98 -23.66
N ALA A 20 -0.71 33.74 -22.67
CA ALA A 20 -1.27 32.41 -22.41
C ALA A 20 -2.69 32.32 -22.97
N THR A 21 -2.91 31.39 -23.90
CA THR A 21 -4.22 31.09 -24.48
C THR A 21 -4.72 29.74 -24.00
N ASN A 22 -5.91 29.69 -23.40
CA ASN A 22 -6.51 28.42 -23.02
C ASN A 22 -7.05 27.69 -24.26
N ILE A 23 -6.48 26.54 -24.61
CA ILE A 23 -6.93 25.69 -25.72
C ILE A 23 -7.73 24.46 -25.24
N SER A 24 -7.89 24.31 -23.92
CA SER A 24 -8.67 23.26 -23.27
C SER A 24 -10.17 23.57 -23.27
N SER A 25 -10.99 22.54 -23.11
CA SER A 25 -12.40 22.71 -22.73
C SER A 25 -12.59 23.03 -21.24
N ASN A 26 -11.56 22.79 -20.41
CA ASN A 26 -11.58 23.12 -19.00
C ASN A 26 -11.02 24.54 -18.77
N PRO A 27 -11.53 25.29 -17.78
CA PRO A 27 -10.98 26.60 -17.46
C PRO A 27 -9.54 26.49 -16.93
N VAL A 28 -8.68 27.40 -17.39
CA VAL A 28 -7.31 27.58 -16.89
C VAL A 28 -7.32 28.81 -15.99
N TYR A 29 -6.70 28.76 -14.81
CA TYR A 29 -6.71 29.90 -13.90
C TYR A 29 -5.39 30.66 -13.95
N VAL A 30 -5.45 31.98 -14.19
CA VAL A 30 -4.30 32.89 -14.10
C VAL A 30 -4.62 33.94 -13.05
N GLU A 31 -3.87 33.93 -11.94
CA GLU A 31 -4.14 34.75 -10.74
C GLU A 31 -5.52 34.53 -10.11
N GLY A 32 -6.00 33.28 -10.11
CA GLY A 32 -7.30 32.94 -9.52
C GLY A 32 -8.51 33.27 -10.41
N GLU A 33 -8.29 33.93 -11.55
CA GLU A 33 -9.33 34.18 -12.53
C GLU A 33 -9.32 33.12 -13.64
N ALA A 34 -10.50 32.59 -13.96
CA ALA A 34 -10.68 31.59 -15.00
C ALA A 34 -10.53 32.23 -16.40
N LEU A 35 -9.74 31.60 -17.25
CA LEU A 35 -9.67 31.79 -18.69
C LEU A 35 -10.59 30.78 -19.37
N GLY A 36 -11.59 31.27 -20.08
CA GLY A 36 -12.43 30.49 -20.98
C GLY A 36 -11.67 29.95 -22.18
N ARG A 37 -12.28 29.01 -22.92
CA ARG A 37 -11.64 28.44 -24.11
C ARG A 37 -11.40 29.51 -25.17
N ASN A 38 -10.20 29.51 -25.74
CA ASN A 38 -9.63 30.48 -26.67
C ASN A 38 -9.45 31.89 -26.10
N GLU A 39 -9.68 32.10 -24.81
CA GLU A 39 -9.33 33.37 -24.17
C GLU A 39 -7.82 33.43 -23.94
N SER A 40 -7.28 34.63 -24.10
CA SER A 40 -5.85 34.89 -24.01
C SER A 40 -5.58 35.97 -22.97
N ARG A 41 -4.53 35.78 -22.17
CA ARG A 41 -4.10 36.77 -21.16
C ARG A 41 -2.60 36.97 -21.20
N LYS A 42 -2.20 38.24 -21.17
CA LYS A 42 -0.80 38.66 -21.10
C LYS A 42 -0.26 38.32 -19.71
N LEU A 43 0.77 37.50 -19.67
CA LEU A 43 1.43 37.05 -18.45
C LEU A 43 2.47 38.09 -18.04
N ARG A 44 2.37 38.56 -16.79
CA ARG A 44 3.38 39.40 -16.13
C ARG A 44 4.54 38.53 -15.63
N PRO A 45 5.75 39.09 -15.46
CA PRO A 45 6.85 38.37 -14.82
C PRO A 45 6.40 37.77 -13.47
N LYS A 46 6.75 36.49 -13.23
CA LYS A 46 6.32 35.66 -12.08
C LYS A 46 4.88 35.12 -12.12
N GLN A 47 4.05 35.48 -13.10
CA GLN A 47 2.75 34.81 -13.32
C GLN A 47 2.90 33.44 -13.98
N VAL A 48 4.01 33.22 -14.70
CA VAL A 48 4.50 31.88 -15.05
C VAL A 48 5.46 31.39 -13.97
N GLY A 49 4.97 31.35 -12.74
CA GLY A 49 5.35 30.23 -11.91
C GLY A 49 4.50 29.06 -12.39
N ILE A 50 5.05 27.85 -12.45
CA ILE A 50 4.23 26.75 -11.95
C ILE A 50 3.74 27.29 -10.61
N ALA A 51 2.44 27.54 -10.47
CA ALA A 51 1.88 27.82 -9.16
C ALA A 51 2.18 26.56 -8.34
N LEU A 52 3.40 26.49 -7.80
CA LEU A 52 3.67 25.75 -6.60
C LEU A 52 2.65 26.36 -5.67
N PRO A 53 1.57 25.63 -5.36
CA PRO A 53 0.43 26.17 -4.61
C PRO A 53 1.05 26.98 -3.49
N SER A 54 0.72 28.28 -3.44
CA SER A 54 1.25 29.23 -2.45
C SER A 54 1.39 28.45 -1.16
N LEU A 55 2.63 28.14 -0.75
CA LEU A 55 2.90 27.15 0.28
C LEU A 55 2.01 27.51 1.46
N SER A 56 0.87 26.83 1.57
CA SER A 56 0.00 26.95 2.72
C SER A 56 0.94 26.72 3.89
N PRO A 57 0.94 27.59 4.92
CA PRO A 57 1.93 27.53 5.98
C PRO A 57 2.07 26.07 6.37
N MET A 58 3.24 25.50 6.05
CA MET A 58 3.48 24.06 6.21
C MET A 58 2.98 23.71 7.59
N SER A 59 2.15 22.68 7.70
CA SER A 59 1.66 22.31 9.01
C SER A 59 2.89 22.08 9.90
N ALA A 60 2.77 22.34 11.21
CA ALA A 60 3.89 22.09 12.14
C ALA A 60 4.44 20.66 11.97
N MET A 61 3.57 19.71 11.61
CA MET A 61 3.94 18.33 11.30
C MET A 61 4.84 18.22 10.05
N ASP A 62 4.53 18.91 8.96
CA ASP A 62 5.31 18.83 7.71
C ASP A 62 6.72 19.39 7.89
N THR A 63 6.85 20.48 8.68
CA THR A 63 8.15 21.07 9.01
C THR A 63 8.98 20.12 9.87
N ILE A 64 8.35 19.48 10.86
CA ILE A 64 9.00 18.48 11.72
C ILE A 64 9.48 17.30 10.88
N MET A 65 8.64 16.77 9.99
CA MET A 65 8.97 15.59 9.20
C MET A 65 10.15 15.84 8.23
N LEU A 66 10.21 17.01 7.58
CA LEU A 66 11.32 17.35 6.68
C LEU A 66 12.61 17.69 7.42
N GLN A 67 12.53 18.49 8.49
CA GLN A 67 13.71 18.87 9.27
C GLN A 67 14.27 17.70 10.10
N HIS A 68 13.42 16.73 10.42
CA HIS A 68 13.78 15.58 11.25
C HIS A 68 13.57 14.25 10.54
N TRP A 69 13.93 14.13 9.25
CA TRP A 69 13.88 12.84 8.54
C TRP A 69 14.62 11.70 9.28
N LYS A 70 15.69 12.03 10.04
CA LYS A 70 16.37 11.08 10.92
C LYS A 70 15.46 10.54 12.03
N LEU A 71 14.63 11.40 12.62
CA LEU A 71 13.61 11.01 13.59
C LEU A 71 12.56 10.11 12.94
N VAL A 72 12.14 10.42 11.71
CA VAL A 72 11.20 9.58 10.96
C VAL A 72 11.76 8.18 10.75
N ILE A 73 13.03 8.06 10.34
CA ILE A 73 13.70 6.76 10.20
C ILE A 73 13.76 6.05 11.55
N ALA A 74 14.14 6.74 12.63
CA ALA A 74 14.18 6.14 13.95
C ALA A 74 12.81 5.60 14.37
N VAL A 75 11.74 6.37 14.15
CA VAL A 75 10.35 5.96 14.41
C VAL A 75 9.96 4.76 13.57
N VAL A 76 10.26 4.75 12.26
CA VAL A 76 9.98 3.60 11.38
C VAL A 76 10.68 2.35 11.87
N VAL A 77 11.96 2.44 12.26
CA VAL A 77 12.74 1.29 12.75
C VAL A 77 12.19 0.80 14.10
N SER A 78 11.88 1.70 15.03
CA SER A 78 11.28 1.33 16.32
C SER A 78 9.92 0.66 16.13
N LEU A 79 9.08 1.22 15.25
CA LEU A 79 7.80 0.62 14.91
C LEU A 79 7.97 -0.71 14.19
N ALA A 80 8.99 -0.89 13.34
CA ALA A 80 9.24 -2.17 12.68
C ALA A 80 9.48 -3.29 13.71
N VAL A 81 10.21 -3.00 14.78
CA VAL A 81 10.41 -3.97 15.89
C VAL A 81 9.09 -4.26 16.59
N ILE A 82 8.31 -3.22 16.94
CA ILE A 82 7.03 -3.39 17.63
C ILE A 82 6.04 -4.18 16.76
N THR A 83 5.91 -3.80 15.49
CA THR A 83 5.07 -4.47 14.49
C THR A 83 5.50 -5.91 14.30
N GLY A 84 6.81 -6.19 14.21
CA GLY A 84 7.33 -7.56 14.12
C GLY A 84 6.92 -8.42 15.32
N CYS A 85 7.09 -7.90 16.54
CA CYS A 85 6.64 -8.58 17.76
C CYS A 85 5.12 -8.85 17.75
N LEU A 86 4.31 -7.86 17.37
CA LEU A 86 2.86 -8.01 17.29
C LEU A 86 2.44 -9.04 16.24
N VAL A 87 3.05 -9.01 15.05
CA VAL A 87 2.78 -9.98 13.97
C VAL A 87 3.11 -11.39 14.42
N GLU A 88 4.26 -11.62 15.06
CA GLU A 88 4.62 -12.93 15.56
C GLU A 88 3.66 -13.41 16.67
N LEU A 89 3.27 -12.54 17.61
CA LEU A 89 2.28 -12.88 18.63
C LEU A 89 0.91 -13.26 18.05
N VAL A 90 0.40 -12.44 17.12
CA VAL A 90 -0.87 -12.70 16.43
C VAL A 90 -0.79 -13.99 15.64
N LYS A 91 0.32 -14.23 14.93
CA LYS A 91 0.55 -15.45 14.16
C LYS A 91 0.50 -16.70 15.05
N GLN A 92 1.13 -16.68 16.23
CA GLN A 92 1.09 -17.82 17.15
C GLN A 92 -0.35 -18.12 17.63
N GLN A 93 -1.14 -17.08 17.91
CA GLN A 93 -2.55 -17.26 18.25
C GLN A 93 -3.36 -17.84 17.09
N LEU A 94 -3.11 -17.34 15.87
CA LEU A 94 -3.74 -17.85 14.66
C LEU A 94 -3.39 -19.32 14.41
N ILE A 95 -2.13 -19.73 14.56
CA ILE A 95 -1.71 -21.14 14.40
C ILE A 95 -2.49 -22.03 15.38
N SER A 96 -2.51 -21.67 16.67
CA SER A 96 -3.26 -22.41 17.70
C SER A 96 -4.76 -22.51 17.38
N TRP A 97 -5.34 -21.45 16.80
CA TRP A 97 -6.73 -21.45 16.35
C TRP A 97 -6.95 -22.34 15.12
N VAL A 98 -6.12 -22.21 14.09
CA VAL A 98 -6.18 -22.98 12.82
C VAL A 98 -6.01 -24.48 13.08
N ASP A 99 -5.12 -24.86 13.99
CA ASP A 99 -4.88 -26.27 14.32
C ASP A 99 -6.10 -26.98 14.90
N ARG A 100 -7.06 -26.23 15.45
CA ARG A 100 -8.32 -26.76 16.00
C ARG A 100 -9.45 -26.78 14.98
N GLN A 101 -9.23 -26.30 13.76
CA GLN A 101 -10.31 -26.14 12.79
C GLN A 101 -10.55 -27.41 11.96
N PRO A 102 -11.83 -27.80 11.76
CA PRO A 102 -12.16 -29.01 10.99
C PRO A 102 -11.82 -28.89 9.50
N TRP A 103 -11.63 -27.65 9.01
CA TRP A 103 -11.26 -27.37 7.62
C TRP A 103 -9.75 -27.32 7.37
N ARG A 104 -8.90 -27.48 8.40
CA ARG A 104 -7.43 -27.40 8.29
C ARG A 104 -6.87 -28.34 7.22
N SER A 105 -7.31 -29.60 7.22
CA SER A 105 -6.82 -30.63 6.29
C SER A 105 -7.11 -30.28 4.82
N ARG A 106 -8.18 -29.54 4.55
CA ARG A 106 -8.53 -29.06 3.19
C ARG A 106 -7.69 -27.86 2.75
N MET A 107 -7.35 -26.98 3.68
CA MET A 107 -6.53 -25.79 3.41
C MET A 107 -5.10 -26.17 3.01
N ILE A 108 -4.52 -27.17 3.66
CA ILE A 108 -3.11 -27.58 3.48
C ILE A 108 -2.69 -27.82 2.03
N PRO A 109 -3.38 -28.68 1.24
CA PRO A 109 -2.98 -28.90 -0.15
C PRO A 109 -3.07 -27.64 -1.01
N LEU A 110 -4.05 -26.75 -0.75
CA LEU A 110 -4.21 -25.49 -1.49
C LEU A 110 -3.09 -24.50 -1.17
N GLN A 111 -2.79 -24.32 0.12
CA GLN A 111 -1.68 -23.48 0.57
C GLN A 111 -0.34 -24.02 0.07
N ARG A 112 -0.11 -25.33 0.13
CA ARG A 112 1.10 -25.99 -0.41
C ARG A 112 1.31 -25.65 -1.88
N ASN A 113 0.26 -25.76 -2.69
CA ASN A 113 0.33 -25.42 -4.11
C ASN A 113 0.68 -23.95 -4.33
N MET A 114 0.09 -23.05 -3.54
CA MET A 114 0.44 -21.63 -3.57
C MET A 114 1.91 -21.39 -3.21
N MET A 115 2.41 -22.04 -2.16
CA MET A 115 3.83 -21.95 -1.76
C MET A 115 4.75 -22.45 -2.88
N HIS A 116 4.41 -23.53 -3.57
CA HIS A 116 5.19 -24.00 -4.72
C HIS A 116 5.27 -22.96 -5.85
N ASN A 117 4.21 -22.17 -6.09
CA ASN A 117 4.26 -21.09 -7.09
C ASN A 117 5.28 -19.99 -6.73
N PHE A 118 5.53 -19.80 -5.42
CA PHE A 118 6.57 -18.92 -4.89
C PHE A 118 7.96 -19.56 -4.82
N GLY A 119 8.11 -20.81 -5.26
CA GLY A 119 9.38 -21.51 -5.38
C GLY A 119 9.80 -22.31 -4.16
N TYR A 120 8.88 -22.56 -3.21
CA TYR A 120 9.17 -23.45 -2.08
C TYR A 120 9.36 -24.89 -2.57
N SER A 121 10.39 -25.57 -2.05
CA SER A 121 10.68 -26.96 -2.44
C SER A 121 9.67 -27.94 -1.82
N LYS A 122 9.56 -29.13 -2.41
CA LYS A 122 8.75 -30.23 -1.85
C LYS A 122 9.23 -30.64 -0.45
N SER A 123 10.54 -30.58 -0.19
CA SER A 123 11.08 -30.91 1.13
C SER A 123 10.68 -29.88 2.19
N THR A 124 10.66 -28.58 1.85
CA THR A 124 10.20 -27.54 2.79
C THR A 124 8.73 -27.69 3.12
N THR A 125 7.89 -28.02 2.14
CA THR A 125 6.43 -28.18 2.33
C THR A 125 6.01 -29.61 2.70
N ALA A 126 6.97 -30.49 2.99
CA ALA A 126 6.68 -31.82 3.54
C ALA A 126 6.19 -31.72 4.98
N ASP A 127 6.67 -30.71 5.71
CA ASP A 127 6.22 -30.37 7.06
C ASP A 127 4.97 -29.47 7.00
N GLU A 128 3.85 -29.95 7.53
CA GLU A 128 2.60 -29.20 7.58
C GLU A 128 2.68 -27.96 8.48
N THR A 129 3.55 -27.95 9.49
CA THR A 129 3.69 -26.80 10.38
C THR A 129 4.16 -25.56 9.62
N VAL A 130 5.04 -25.74 8.63
CA VAL A 130 5.52 -24.68 7.73
C VAL A 130 4.39 -24.13 6.86
N ILE A 131 3.48 -25.01 6.42
CA ILE A 131 2.32 -24.62 5.60
C ILE A 131 1.33 -23.80 6.43
N VAL A 132 1.03 -24.25 7.65
CA VAL A 132 0.13 -23.55 8.58
C VAL A 132 0.74 -22.22 9.03
N ASP A 133 2.04 -22.17 9.32
CA ASP A 133 2.76 -20.93 9.64
C ASP A 133 2.64 -19.91 8.51
N CYS A 134 2.89 -20.33 7.25
CA CYS A 134 2.75 -19.47 6.08
C CYS A 134 1.30 -18.98 5.89
N TYR A 135 0.30 -19.85 6.05
CA TYR A 135 -1.11 -19.48 5.97
C TYR A 135 -1.49 -18.43 7.03
N CYS A 136 -1.07 -18.64 8.28
CA CYS A 136 -1.35 -17.72 9.38
C CYS A 136 -0.60 -16.39 9.24
N PHE A 137 0.63 -16.43 8.70
CA PHE A 137 1.40 -15.23 8.37
C PHE A 137 0.65 -14.36 7.35
N VAL A 138 0.09 -14.96 6.28
CA VAL A 138 -0.72 -14.23 5.28
C VAL A 138 -1.95 -13.59 5.94
N ILE A 139 -2.64 -14.28 6.86
CA ILE A 139 -3.76 -13.68 7.59
C ILE A 139 -3.31 -12.48 8.44
N ALA A 140 -2.19 -12.62 9.14
CA ALA A 140 -1.66 -11.57 10.02
C ALA A 140 -1.28 -10.30 9.23
N ILE A 141 -0.50 -10.43 8.15
CA ILE A 141 -0.12 -9.28 7.31
C ILE A 141 -1.34 -8.62 6.67
N CYS A 142 -2.27 -9.40 6.12
CA CYS A 142 -3.43 -8.82 5.45
C CYS A 142 -4.38 -8.14 6.42
N SER A 143 -4.45 -8.62 7.66
CA SER A 143 -5.12 -7.91 8.76
C SER A 143 -4.41 -6.61 9.12
N HIS A 144 -3.07 -6.60 9.20
CA HIS A 144 -2.28 -5.38 9.40
C HIS A 144 -2.57 -4.33 8.32
N HIS A 145 -2.57 -4.70 7.04
CA HIS A 145 -2.91 -3.78 5.95
C HIS A 145 -4.32 -3.19 6.11
N LEU A 146 -5.31 -4.00 6.53
CA LEU A 146 -6.65 -3.47 6.81
C LEU A 146 -6.63 -2.47 7.97
N VAL A 147 -5.94 -2.77 9.07
CA VAL A 147 -5.83 -1.85 10.22
C VAL A 147 -5.15 -0.53 9.80
N MET A 148 -4.06 -0.60 9.03
CA MET A 148 -3.40 0.60 8.52
C MET A 148 -4.33 1.38 7.58
N SER A 149 -5.07 0.70 6.70
CA SER A 149 -6.02 1.36 5.80
C SER A 149 -7.18 2.06 6.55
N LEU A 150 -7.62 1.50 7.67
CA LEU A 150 -8.62 2.14 8.53
C LEU A 150 -8.06 3.45 9.10
N ALA A 151 -6.79 3.49 9.50
CA ALA A 151 -6.14 4.72 9.95
C ALA A 151 -6.03 5.78 8.83
N LEU A 152 -5.89 5.37 7.56
CA LEU A 152 -5.88 6.30 6.42
C LEU A 152 -7.28 6.85 6.06
N THR A 153 -8.35 6.20 6.51
CA THR A 153 -9.73 6.45 6.04
C THR A 153 -10.23 7.88 6.29
N PRO A 154 -9.97 8.53 7.45
CA PRO A 154 -10.46 9.89 7.69
C PRO A 154 -10.02 10.89 6.62
N VAL A 155 -8.74 10.86 6.23
CA VAL A 155 -8.19 11.75 5.21
C VAL A 155 -8.73 11.44 3.81
N VAL A 156 -8.96 10.16 3.49
CA VAL A 156 -9.54 9.75 2.20
C VAL A 156 -10.98 10.22 2.03
N VAL A 157 -11.78 10.13 3.10
CA VAL A 157 -13.21 10.47 3.09
C VAL A 157 -13.43 11.98 3.19
N LEU A 158 -12.75 12.64 4.13
CA LEU A 158 -12.99 14.05 4.45
C LEU A 158 -12.10 15.01 3.66
N GLY A 159 -10.96 14.52 3.16
CA GLY A 159 -9.88 15.36 2.63
C GLY A 159 -8.91 15.82 3.73
N TRP A 160 -7.73 16.29 3.33
CA TRP A 160 -6.64 16.62 4.25
C TRP A 160 -7.02 17.66 5.31
N ASP A 161 -7.58 18.79 4.88
CA ASP A 161 -7.88 19.91 5.78
C ASP A 161 -9.07 19.60 6.70
N SER A 162 -10.13 19.00 6.14
CA SER A 162 -11.36 18.66 6.89
C SER A 162 -11.19 17.51 7.87
N ALA A 163 -10.20 16.63 7.67
CA ALA A 163 -9.91 15.53 8.59
C ALA A 163 -9.34 16.00 9.94
N GLY A 164 -8.89 17.26 10.02
CA GLY A 164 -8.30 17.85 11.21
C GLY A 164 -6.99 17.19 11.64
N SER A 165 -6.44 17.65 12.76
CA SER A 165 -5.15 17.19 13.27
C SER A 165 -5.13 15.69 13.60
N VAL A 166 -6.24 15.16 14.14
CA VAL A 166 -6.36 13.72 14.47
C VAL A 166 -6.37 12.86 13.21
N GLY A 167 -7.13 13.26 12.18
CA GLY A 167 -7.17 12.52 10.92
C GLY A 167 -5.83 12.55 10.18
N GLN A 168 -5.16 13.70 10.16
CA GLN A 168 -3.81 13.84 9.61
C GLN A 168 -2.79 12.99 10.37
N PHE A 169 -2.86 12.97 11.70
CA PHE A 169 -2.03 12.09 12.54
C PHE A 169 -2.27 10.62 12.22
N LEU A 170 -3.53 10.17 12.14
CA LEU A 170 -3.87 8.79 11.79
C LEU A 170 -3.38 8.41 10.38
N PHE A 171 -3.43 9.34 9.42
CA PHE A 171 -2.86 9.12 8.09
C PHE A 171 -1.36 8.85 8.16
N TYR A 172 -0.60 9.71 8.85
CA TYR A 172 0.83 9.50 9.04
C TYR A 172 1.12 8.20 9.79
N ALA A 173 0.38 7.90 10.85
CA ALA A 173 0.54 6.67 11.62
C ALA A 173 0.27 5.41 10.77
N GLY A 174 -0.79 5.41 9.96
CA GLY A 174 -1.09 4.29 9.05
C GLY A 174 -0.02 4.12 7.97
N ALA A 175 0.44 5.22 7.37
CA ALA A 175 1.48 5.19 6.34
C ALA A 175 2.82 4.68 6.90
N VAL A 176 3.25 5.22 8.04
CA VAL A 176 4.48 4.81 8.72
C VAL A 176 4.37 3.38 9.25
N GLY A 177 3.20 2.96 9.72
CA GLY A 177 2.97 1.59 10.16
C GLY A 177 3.06 0.54 9.03
N ASP A 178 2.66 0.89 7.80
CA ASP A 178 2.86 0.03 6.63
C ASP A 178 4.35 -0.05 6.21
N LEU A 179 5.06 1.09 6.27
CA LEU A 179 6.51 1.14 6.07
C LEU A 179 7.28 0.33 7.12
N ALA A 180 6.86 0.41 8.38
CA ALA A 180 7.43 -0.33 9.49
C ALA A 180 7.30 -1.85 9.27
N TYR A 181 6.11 -2.30 8.85
CA TYR A 181 5.91 -3.70 8.47
C TYR A 181 6.82 -4.11 7.30
N SER A 182 6.83 -3.33 6.22
CA SER A 182 7.67 -3.62 5.04
C SER A 182 9.15 -3.71 5.39
N THR A 183 9.60 -2.90 6.34
CA THR A 183 10.98 -2.91 6.85
C THR A 183 11.26 -4.18 7.65
N TYR A 184 10.38 -4.52 8.59
CA TYR A 184 10.46 -5.76 9.37
C TYR A 184 10.54 -7.00 8.47
N ASP A 185 9.58 -7.14 7.55
CA ASP A 185 9.48 -8.33 6.71
C ASP A 185 10.63 -8.39 5.70
N SER A 186 11.09 -7.26 5.18
CA SER A 186 12.30 -7.21 4.34
C SER A 186 13.53 -7.75 5.06
N VAL A 187 13.74 -7.37 6.32
CA VAL A 187 14.85 -7.90 7.13
C VAL A 187 14.67 -9.39 7.37
N GLN A 188 13.49 -9.82 7.83
CA GLN A 188 13.20 -11.23 8.12
C GLN A 188 13.41 -12.12 6.88
N ILE A 189 12.88 -11.72 5.72
CA ILE A 189 13.02 -12.46 4.47
C ILE A 189 14.48 -12.48 4.01
N THR A 190 15.21 -11.37 4.11
CA THR A 190 16.64 -11.31 3.76
C THR A 190 17.45 -12.31 4.58
N LEU A 191 17.26 -12.30 5.91
CA LEU A 191 17.97 -13.20 6.81
C LEU A 191 17.65 -14.68 6.52
N ARG A 192 16.38 -15.01 6.27
CA ARG A 192 15.95 -16.37 5.95
C ARG A 192 16.37 -16.84 4.55
N ALA A 193 16.53 -15.94 3.59
CA ALA A 193 16.93 -16.29 2.23
C ALA A 193 18.44 -16.54 2.10
N PHE A 194 19.26 -15.70 2.76
CA PHE A 194 20.72 -15.70 2.59
C PHE A 194 21.51 -16.28 3.77
N PHE A 195 20.95 -16.24 4.99
CA PHE A 195 21.62 -16.68 6.20
C PHE A 195 20.79 -17.71 7.02
N PRO A 196 20.16 -18.72 6.39
CA PRO A 196 19.21 -19.60 7.06
C PRO A 196 19.84 -20.43 8.20
N VAL A 197 21.14 -20.72 8.14
CA VAL A 197 21.84 -21.49 9.18
C VAL A 197 22.06 -20.67 10.45
N SER A 198 22.33 -19.36 10.30
CA SER A 198 22.56 -18.44 11.42
C SER A 198 21.25 -18.01 12.08
N PHE A 199 20.15 -17.95 11.32
CA PHE A 199 18.85 -17.44 11.76
C PHE A 199 17.75 -18.50 11.72
N LYS A 200 18.05 -19.73 12.13
CA LYS A 200 17.08 -20.84 12.17
C LYS A 200 15.83 -20.55 12.99
N CYS A 201 15.96 -19.71 14.03
CA CYS A 201 14.82 -19.29 14.87
C CYS A 201 13.78 -18.46 14.12
N LEU A 202 14.13 -17.86 12.98
CA LEU A 202 13.20 -17.10 12.14
C LEU A 202 12.35 -18.00 11.21
N GLY A 203 12.60 -19.32 11.22
CA GLY A 203 11.88 -20.31 10.43
C GLY A 203 12.70 -20.91 9.29
N VAL A 204 12.01 -21.56 8.35
CA VAL A 204 12.66 -22.25 7.21
C VAL A 204 13.32 -21.29 6.24
N GLN A 205 14.31 -21.80 5.49
CA GLN A 205 14.93 -21.06 4.39
C GLN A 205 13.87 -20.66 3.35
N LEU A 206 13.88 -19.38 2.98
CA LEU A 206 12.96 -18.85 1.96
C LEU A 206 13.56 -18.97 0.55
N PRO A 207 12.73 -19.27 -0.47
CA PRO A 207 13.19 -19.29 -1.85
C PRO A 207 13.69 -17.92 -2.32
N ARG A 208 14.75 -17.89 -3.13
CA ARG A 208 15.26 -16.63 -3.73
C ARG A 208 14.22 -15.96 -4.62
N LYS A 209 13.37 -16.72 -5.30
CA LYS A 209 12.23 -16.20 -6.09
C LYS A 209 11.29 -15.37 -5.21
N TYR A 210 10.96 -15.87 -4.02
CA TYR A 210 10.11 -15.17 -3.06
C TYR A 210 10.79 -13.88 -2.57
N PHE A 211 12.09 -13.91 -2.27
CA PHE A 211 12.87 -12.72 -1.90
C PHE A 211 12.81 -11.63 -2.99
N ILE A 212 13.03 -11.99 -4.26
CA ILE A 212 13.00 -11.01 -5.36
C ILE A 212 11.61 -10.37 -5.46
N VAL A 213 10.54 -11.17 -5.44
CA VAL A 213 9.18 -10.66 -5.58
C VAL A 213 8.78 -9.80 -4.38
N MET A 214 8.99 -10.28 -3.17
CA MET A 214 8.52 -9.59 -1.97
C MET A 214 9.44 -8.45 -1.55
N VAL A 215 10.75 -8.67 -1.46
CA VAL A 215 11.66 -7.63 -0.97
C VAL A 215 11.96 -6.64 -2.09
N CYS A 216 12.55 -7.10 -3.20
CA CYS A 216 13.07 -6.20 -4.22
C CYS A 216 11.96 -5.49 -5.01
N LEU A 217 10.86 -6.18 -5.35
CA LEU A 217 9.81 -5.61 -6.18
C LEU A 217 8.64 -5.03 -5.39
N HIS A 218 8.22 -5.67 -4.29
CA HIS A 218 7.05 -5.21 -3.54
C HIS A 218 7.41 -4.24 -2.41
N HIS A 219 8.23 -4.64 -1.43
CA HIS A 219 8.55 -3.80 -0.27
C HIS A 219 9.42 -2.60 -0.64
N MET A 220 10.50 -2.80 -1.41
CA MET A 220 11.36 -1.68 -1.80
C MET A 220 10.59 -0.66 -2.63
N LEU A 221 9.70 -1.10 -3.53
CA LEU A 221 8.85 -0.17 -4.27
C LEU A 221 7.89 0.58 -3.34
N SER A 222 7.24 -0.11 -2.40
CA SER A 222 6.37 0.54 -1.42
C SER A 222 7.12 1.58 -0.59
N ILE A 223 8.32 1.23 -0.09
CA ILE A 223 9.15 2.12 0.72
C ILE A 223 9.62 3.33 -0.10
N MET A 224 10.18 3.09 -1.29
CA MET A 224 10.73 4.13 -2.15
C MET A 224 9.66 5.06 -2.72
N LEU A 225 8.40 4.61 -2.86
CA LEU A 225 7.30 5.45 -3.28
C LEU A 225 6.67 6.18 -2.09
N THR A 226 6.32 5.44 -1.03
CA THR A 226 5.52 5.97 0.08
C THR A 226 6.31 6.99 0.89
N LEU A 227 7.56 6.69 1.28
CA LEU A 227 8.33 7.57 2.15
C LEU A 227 8.53 9.00 1.58
N PRO A 228 9.01 9.20 0.34
CA PRO A 228 9.11 10.56 -0.20
C PRO A 228 7.72 11.18 -0.40
N MET A 229 6.71 10.42 -0.81
CA MET A 229 5.39 10.98 -1.05
C MET A 229 4.73 11.50 0.22
N ILE A 230 4.85 10.80 1.35
CA ILE A 230 4.33 11.29 2.63
C ILE A 230 5.15 12.44 3.21
N LEU A 231 6.45 12.54 2.90
CA LEU A 231 7.30 13.63 3.39
C LEU A 231 7.11 14.93 2.60
N TYR A 232 6.94 14.84 1.28
CA TYR A 232 6.93 16.01 0.39
C TYR A 232 5.54 16.36 -0.14
N TYR A 233 4.62 15.40 -0.21
CA TYR A 233 3.29 15.59 -0.79
C TYR A 233 2.15 15.04 0.11
N PRO A 234 2.16 15.33 1.43
CA PRO A 234 1.19 14.74 2.34
C PRO A 234 -0.24 15.22 2.08
N THR A 235 -0.45 16.36 1.43
CA THR A 235 -1.79 16.89 1.12
C THR A 235 -2.36 16.36 -0.20
N LEU A 236 -1.59 15.59 -0.97
CA LEU A 236 -1.98 15.15 -2.30
C LEU A 236 -3.07 14.07 -2.23
N ARG A 237 -4.30 14.41 -2.59
CA ARG A 237 -5.45 13.47 -2.57
C ARG A 237 -5.19 12.17 -3.34
N ALA A 238 -4.46 12.23 -4.45
CA ALA A 238 -4.12 11.04 -5.22
C ALA A 238 -3.29 10.03 -4.41
N LEU A 239 -2.36 10.51 -3.56
CA LEU A 239 -1.59 9.68 -2.64
C LEU A 239 -2.52 8.98 -1.63
N HIS A 240 -3.44 9.73 -1.02
CA HIS A 240 -4.36 9.20 -0.01
C HIS A 240 -5.19 8.04 -0.54
N VAL A 241 -5.83 8.27 -1.70
CA VAL A 241 -6.66 7.27 -2.36
C VAL A 241 -5.83 6.08 -2.80
N LEU A 242 -4.63 6.30 -3.36
CA LEU A 242 -3.75 5.23 -3.81
C LEU A 242 -3.33 4.34 -2.64
N MET A 243 -2.79 4.90 -1.56
CA MET A 243 -2.34 4.13 -0.40
C MET A 243 -3.49 3.35 0.23
N TRP A 244 -4.63 4.01 0.47
CA TRP A 244 -5.80 3.36 1.04
C TRP A 244 -6.32 2.22 0.15
N SER A 245 -6.45 2.47 -1.15
CA SER A 245 -6.98 1.46 -2.08
C SER A 245 -6.05 0.24 -2.21
N LEU A 246 -4.73 0.43 -2.25
CA LEU A 246 -3.77 -0.68 -2.29
C LEU A 246 -3.80 -1.53 -1.02
N LEU A 247 -3.84 -0.89 0.16
CA LEU A 247 -3.91 -1.61 1.44
C LEU A 247 -5.24 -2.35 1.63
N VAL A 248 -6.37 -1.71 1.31
CA VAL A 248 -7.69 -2.35 1.36
C VAL A 248 -7.76 -3.51 0.36
N ALA A 249 -7.33 -3.29 -0.89
CA ALA A 249 -7.36 -4.32 -1.92
C ALA A 249 -6.47 -5.51 -1.53
N GLY A 250 -5.25 -5.26 -1.06
CA GLY A 250 -4.35 -6.31 -0.55
C GLY A 250 -4.98 -7.08 0.60
N GLY A 251 -5.43 -6.36 1.64
CA GLY A 251 -6.07 -6.96 2.81
C GLY A 251 -7.27 -7.84 2.46
N ILE A 252 -8.24 -7.28 1.73
CA ILE A 252 -9.48 -8.00 1.36
C ILE A 252 -9.18 -9.17 0.43
N CYS A 253 -8.39 -8.99 -0.64
CA CYS A 253 -8.16 -10.05 -1.63
C CYS A 253 -7.48 -11.27 -1.03
N TYR A 254 -6.48 -11.08 -0.17
CA TYR A 254 -5.76 -12.18 0.44
C TYR A 254 -6.55 -12.82 1.59
N LEU A 255 -7.26 -12.05 2.41
CA LEU A 255 -8.13 -12.63 3.44
C LEU A 255 -9.29 -13.45 2.83
N LEU A 256 -9.88 -12.96 1.73
CA LEU A 256 -10.86 -13.75 0.97
C LEU A 256 -10.22 -15.00 0.36
N SER A 257 -8.97 -14.93 -0.09
CA SER A 257 -8.23 -16.09 -0.61
C SER A 257 -8.00 -17.13 0.49
N CYS A 258 -7.59 -16.71 1.69
CA CYS A 258 -7.50 -17.59 2.86
C CYS A 258 -8.86 -18.20 3.22
N TYR A 259 -9.92 -17.39 3.27
CA TYR A 259 -11.28 -17.89 3.50
C TYR A 259 -11.69 -18.95 2.49
N LYS A 260 -11.37 -18.77 1.20
CA LYS A 260 -11.65 -19.76 0.14
C LYS A 260 -10.99 -21.11 0.44
N PHE A 261 -9.84 -21.15 1.11
CA PHE A 261 -9.17 -22.41 1.46
C PHE A 261 -9.86 -23.18 2.59
N SER A 262 -10.74 -22.52 3.37
CA SER A 262 -11.53 -23.19 4.42
C SER A 262 -12.81 -23.88 3.91
N LEU A 263 -13.26 -23.55 2.69
CA LEU A 263 -14.54 -23.98 2.12
C LEU A 263 -14.47 -25.43 1.59
N ASP A 264 -15.53 -26.22 1.79
CA ASP A 264 -15.66 -27.53 1.16
C ASP A 264 -16.44 -27.43 -0.15
N THR A 265 -15.73 -27.20 -1.25
CA THR A 265 -16.35 -27.06 -2.57
C THR A 265 -16.71 -28.39 -3.22
N GLN A 266 -16.33 -29.53 -2.64
CA GLN A 266 -16.57 -30.87 -3.21
C GLN A 266 -17.86 -31.48 -2.65
N SER A 267 -18.07 -31.36 -1.33
CA SER A 267 -19.19 -32.02 -0.65
C SER A 267 -20.33 -31.07 -0.29
N SER A 268 -20.10 -29.75 -0.29
CA SER A 268 -21.09 -28.76 0.13
C SER A 268 -21.42 -27.77 -1.00
N LEU A 269 -22.64 -27.87 -1.55
CA LEU A 269 -23.13 -26.91 -2.55
C LEU A 269 -23.11 -25.47 -2.03
N ARG A 270 -23.42 -25.28 -0.74
CA ARG A 270 -23.40 -23.96 -0.09
C ARG A 270 -22.01 -23.33 -0.13
N ASP A 271 -20.99 -24.12 0.18
CA ASP A 271 -19.60 -23.66 0.20
C ASP A 271 -19.05 -23.46 -1.22
N PHE A 272 -19.48 -24.29 -2.18
CA PHE A 272 -19.22 -24.05 -3.59
C PHE A 272 -19.77 -22.70 -4.08
N LEU A 273 -21.03 -22.36 -3.72
CA LEU A 273 -21.63 -21.08 -4.08
C LEU A 273 -20.87 -19.89 -3.44
N ARG A 274 -20.47 -20.02 -2.17
CA ARG A 274 -19.62 -19.01 -1.48
C ARG A 274 -18.28 -18.82 -2.18
N TYR A 275 -17.62 -19.91 -2.58
CA TYR A 275 -16.37 -19.87 -3.33
C TYR A 275 -16.53 -19.13 -4.66
N LYS A 276 -17.62 -19.40 -5.40
CA LYS A 276 -17.93 -18.70 -6.65
C LYS A 276 -18.21 -17.22 -6.43
N ALA A 277 -18.98 -16.86 -5.41
CA ALA A 277 -19.23 -15.46 -5.06
C ALA A 277 -17.91 -14.71 -4.76
N ALA A 278 -17.00 -15.32 -4.00
CA ALA A 278 -15.68 -14.75 -3.72
C ALA A 278 -14.78 -14.66 -4.96
N SER A 279 -15.01 -15.49 -5.99
CA SER A 279 -14.18 -15.54 -7.21
C SER A 279 -14.68 -14.62 -8.33
N ASN A 280 -16.00 -14.43 -8.44
CA ASN A 280 -16.60 -13.59 -9.49
C ASN A 280 -16.26 -12.10 -9.36
N HIS A 281 -15.74 -11.66 -8.20
CA HIS A 281 -15.19 -10.32 -8.03
C HIS A 281 -13.80 -10.14 -8.65
N GLN A 282 -13.05 -11.22 -8.92
CA GLN A 282 -11.69 -11.13 -9.47
C GLN A 282 -11.64 -11.21 -11.01
N SER A 283 -12.61 -11.84 -11.67
CA SER A 283 -12.54 -12.12 -13.11
C SER A 283 -13.06 -11.02 -14.05
N LYS A 284 -13.68 -9.95 -13.53
CA LYS A 284 -14.27 -8.88 -14.36
C LYS A 284 -13.32 -7.72 -14.72
N GLY A 285 -12.05 -7.78 -14.32
CA GLY A 285 -11.10 -6.66 -14.44
C GLY A 285 -9.89 -6.87 -15.36
N SER A 286 -9.80 -7.99 -16.08
CA SER A 286 -8.67 -8.31 -16.97
C SER A 286 -9.10 -8.36 -18.44
N VAL A 287 -9.55 -7.21 -18.96
CA VAL A 287 -9.76 -6.96 -20.40
C VAL A 287 -8.90 -5.78 -20.81
#